data_AF-A0A838VRF3-F1
#
_entry.id   AF-A0A838VRF3-F1
#
_cell.length_a   1.000
_cell.length_b   1.000
_cell.length_c   1.000
_cell.angle_alpha   90.00
_cell.angle_beta   90.00
_cell.angle_gamma   90.00
#
_symmetry.space_group_name_H-M   'P 1'
#
loop_
_entity.id
_entity.type
_entity.pdbx_description
1 polymer ?
#
loop_
_entity_poly.entity_id
_entity_poly.type
_entity_poly.pdbx_seq_one_letter_code
_entity_poly.pdbx_strand_id
1 'polypeptide(L)'
;VTSLAKAGFTKFYFINGHGGNIATLKAAFSETYACLDDLKIANAEKVQCQVGNWFMCSSVYKLAKELYGDREGSHATPSEVAVTQYIYPEAIKVAPLLPEVASGHRIYSAADFRQRYPDGRMGSDPALATPEHGKQFYDLAVKELSNGYLEFLNAI
;
A
#
# COMPACT_ATOMS: atom_id res chain seq x y z
N VAL A 1 17.64 -7.85 -0.30
CA VAL A 1 18.35 -7.16 -1.40
C VAL A 1 19.74 -7.74 -1.63
N THR A 2 20.62 -7.79 -0.62
CA THR A 2 22.01 -8.28 -0.74
C THR A 2 22.20 -9.57 -1.51
N SER A 3 21.43 -10.63 -1.21
CA SER A 3 21.54 -11.91 -1.92
C SER A 3 21.21 -11.81 -3.41
N LEU A 4 20.21 -10.99 -3.76
CA LEU A 4 19.80 -10.79 -5.16
C LEU A 4 20.75 -9.84 -5.89
N ALA A 5 21.29 -8.84 -5.20
CA ALA A 5 22.35 -7.97 -5.73
C ALA A 5 23.61 -8.78 -6.07
N LYS A 6 24.00 -9.74 -5.23
CA LYS A 6 25.07 -10.70 -5.53
C LYS A 6 24.81 -11.53 -6.79
N ALA A 7 23.55 -11.81 -7.11
CA ALA A 7 23.14 -12.51 -8.32
C ALA A 7 23.01 -11.59 -9.55
N GLY A 8 23.22 -10.28 -9.39
CA GLY A 8 23.20 -9.30 -10.48
C GLY A 8 21.92 -8.46 -10.61
N PHE A 9 20.93 -8.62 -9.72
CA PHE A 9 19.76 -7.74 -9.72
C PHE A 9 20.11 -6.35 -9.19
N THR A 10 19.74 -5.30 -9.92
CA THR A 10 20.01 -3.91 -9.55
C THR A 10 18.75 -3.06 -9.36
N LYS A 11 17.59 -3.49 -9.86
CA LYS A 11 16.33 -2.73 -9.74
C LYS A 11 15.34 -3.48 -8.86
N PHE A 12 14.98 -2.91 -7.71
CA PHE A 12 14.05 -3.49 -6.75
C PHE A 12 12.82 -2.58 -6.59
N TYR A 13 11.70 -2.96 -7.20
CA TYR A 13 10.44 -2.22 -7.10
C TYR A 13 9.46 -2.94 -6.17
N PHE A 14 9.23 -2.38 -4.99
CA PHE A 14 8.39 -2.96 -3.95
C PHE A 14 6.95 -2.44 -4.10
N ILE A 15 6.02 -3.29 -4.51
CA ILE A 15 4.58 -2.97 -4.47
C ILE A 15 4.10 -3.14 -3.02
N ASN A 16 3.64 -2.06 -2.40
CA ASN A 16 3.27 -2.02 -0.98
C ASN A 16 1.77 -1.80 -0.78
N GLY A 17 1.17 -2.61 0.11
CA GLY A 17 -0.23 -2.53 0.50
C GLY A 17 -0.48 -1.88 1.86
N HIS A 18 0.56 -1.55 2.64
CA HIS A 18 0.39 -1.05 4.00
C HIS A 18 1.20 0.23 4.27
N GLY A 19 0.50 1.32 4.61
CA GLY A 19 1.12 2.63 4.88
C GLY A 19 2.20 2.61 5.97
N GLY A 20 2.04 1.79 7.00
CA GLY A 20 3.01 1.64 8.09
C GLY A 20 4.39 1.16 7.65
N ASN A 21 4.50 0.52 6.49
CA ASN A 21 5.77 0.04 5.95
C ASN A 21 6.61 1.14 5.27
N ILE A 22 6.00 2.26 4.85
CA ILE A 22 6.67 3.23 3.96
C ILE A 22 7.95 3.79 4.60
N ALA A 23 7.85 4.23 5.86
CA ALA A 23 8.98 4.81 6.57
C ALA A 23 10.11 3.77 6.78
N THR A 24 9.76 2.58 7.27
CA THR A 24 10.71 1.51 7.53
C THR A 24 11.35 0.96 6.26
N LEU A 25 10.60 0.83 5.16
CA LEU A 25 11.15 0.43 3.86
C LEU A 25 12.18 1.45 3.38
N LYS A 26 11.86 2.75 3.45
CA LYS A 26 12.81 3.80 3.05
C LYS A 26 14.07 3.79 3.91
N ALA A 27 13.94 3.60 5.23
CA ALA A 27 15.09 3.43 6.11
C ALA A 27 15.93 2.20 5.73
N ALA A 28 15.27 1.06 5.49
CA ALA A 28 15.91 -0.17 5.07
C ALA A 28 16.63 -0.03 3.71
N PHE A 29 16.12 0.77 2.78
CA PHE A 29 16.80 1.06 1.52
C PHE A 29 18.11 1.80 1.78
N SER A 30 18.09 2.86 2.59
CA SER A 30 19.29 3.61 2.96
C SER A 30 20.34 2.73 3.65
N GLU A 31 19.93 1.91 4.62
CA GLU A 31 20.81 0.96 5.31
C GLU A 31 21.37 -0.09 4.35
N THR A 32 20.54 -0.58 3.42
CA THR A 32 20.96 -1.54 2.40
C THR A 32 22.05 -0.95 1.50
N TYR A 33 21.91 0.30 1.03
CA TYR A 33 22.90 0.89 0.14
C TYR A 33 24.28 0.98 0.79
N ALA A 34 24.35 1.41 2.06
CA ALA A 34 25.59 1.43 2.83
C ALA A 34 26.17 0.01 3.00
N CYS A 35 25.33 -0.96 3.36
CA CYS A 35 25.74 -2.35 3.53
C CYS A 35 26.30 -2.98 2.24
N LEU A 36 25.72 -2.67 1.07
CA LEU A 36 26.22 -3.17 -0.22
C LEU A 36 27.62 -2.60 -0.55
N ASP A 37 27.85 -1.33 -0.22
CA ASP A 37 29.14 -0.66 -0.40
C ASP A 37 30.20 -1.23 0.55
N ASP A 38 29.88 -1.37 1.84
CA ASP A 38 30.76 -1.99 2.86
C ASP A 38 31.18 -3.41 2.46
N LEU A 39 30.24 -4.20 1.91
CA LEU A 39 30.48 -5.56 1.44
C LEU A 39 31.17 -5.62 0.07
N LYS A 40 31.40 -4.47 -0.59
CA LYS A 40 31.99 -4.36 -1.93
C LYS A 40 31.29 -5.26 -2.96
N ILE A 41 29.95 -5.27 -2.91
CA ILE A 41 29.16 -6.04 -3.88
C ILE A 41 29.40 -5.46 -5.28
N ALA A 42 29.64 -6.33 -6.26
CA ALA A 42 29.80 -5.90 -7.64
C ALA A 42 28.55 -5.16 -8.13
N ASN A 43 28.73 -3.99 -8.74
CA ASN A 43 27.66 -3.09 -9.18
C ASN A 43 26.76 -2.54 -8.03
N ALA A 44 27.26 -2.46 -6.80
CA ALA A 44 26.52 -1.89 -5.66
C ALA A 44 25.98 -0.48 -5.98
N GLU A 45 26.75 0.32 -6.71
CA GLU A 45 26.40 1.68 -7.13
C GLU A 45 25.20 1.74 -8.08
N LYS A 46 24.84 0.63 -8.71
CA LYS A 46 23.68 0.52 -9.62
C LYS A 46 22.42 0.04 -8.90
N VAL A 47 22.53 -0.43 -7.65
CA VAL A 47 21.38 -0.96 -6.92
C VAL A 47 20.45 0.17 -6.50
N GLN A 48 19.19 0.07 -6.92
CA GLN A 48 18.14 1.04 -6.65
C GLN A 48 16.92 0.31 -6.10
N CYS A 49 16.33 0.86 -5.04
CA CYS A 49 15.09 0.41 -4.44
C CYS A 49 14.06 1.54 -4.50
N GLN A 50 12.84 1.20 -4.92
CA GLN A 50 11.69 2.11 -4.94
C GLN A 50 10.46 1.38 -4.40
N VAL A 51 9.58 2.12 -3.72
CA VAL A 51 8.30 1.61 -3.22
C VAL A 51 7.16 2.26 -3.97
N GLY A 52 6.28 1.44 -4.55
CA GLY A 52 5.03 1.85 -5.18
C GLY A 52 3.85 1.46 -4.28
N ASN A 53 3.16 2.44 -3.72
CA ASN A 53 2.00 2.21 -2.85
C ASN A 53 0.72 2.25 -3.69
N TRP A 54 0.04 1.12 -3.85
CA TRP A 54 -1.12 1.06 -4.75
C TRP A 54 -2.26 2.01 -4.34
N PHE A 55 -2.48 2.16 -3.02
CA PHE A 55 -3.49 3.05 -2.44
C PHE A 55 -3.15 4.54 -2.61
N MET A 56 -1.92 4.88 -3.04
CA MET A 56 -1.50 6.25 -3.36
C MET A 56 -1.50 6.53 -4.87
N CYS A 57 -1.83 5.54 -5.71
CA CYS A 57 -2.01 5.77 -7.15
C CYS A 57 -3.09 6.83 -7.36
N SER A 58 -2.78 7.81 -8.20
CA SER A 58 -3.65 8.96 -8.45
C SER A 58 -5.01 8.52 -9.01
N SER A 59 -5.02 7.52 -9.89
CA SER A 59 -6.24 6.95 -10.44
C SER A 59 -7.07 6.19 -9.40
N VAL A 60 -6.43 5.45 -8.50
CA VAL A 60 -7.07 4.74 -7.38
C VAL A 60 -7.72 5.75 -6.43
N TYR A 61 -6.97 6.77 -6.00
CA TYR A 61 -7.48 7.81 -5.11
C TYR A 61 -8.68 8.55 -5.73
N LYS A 62 -8.60 8.88 -7.03
CA LYS A 62 -9.69 9.54 -7.74
C LYS A 62 -10.96 8.69 -7.74
N LEU A 63 -10.85 7.41 -8.06
CA LEU A 63 -12.00 6.49 -8.06
C LEU A 63 -12.57 6.30 -6.64
N ALA A 64 -11.73 6.18 -5.62
CA ALA A 64 -12.18 6.07 -4.23
C ALA A 64 -12.98 7.30 -3.80
N LYS A 65 -12.53 8.50 -4.20
CA LYS A 65 -13.26 9.74 -3.94
C LYS A 65 -14.59 9.80 -4.70
N GLU A 66 -14.64 9.32 -5.93
CA GLU A 66 -15.87 9.26 -6.74
C GLU A 66 -16.90 8.29 -6.15
N LEU A 67 -16.48 7.12 -5.68
CA LEU A 67 -17.37 6.08 -5.16
C LEU A 67 -17.78 6.30 -3.69
N TYR A 68 -16.86 6.79 -2.86
CA TYR A 68 -17.03 6.77 -1.39
C TYR A 68 -16.96 8.16 -0.75
N GLY A 69 -16.51 9.18 -1.46
CA GLY A 69 -16.38 10.54 -0.92
C GLY A 69 -15.58 10.57 0.38
N ASP A 70 -16.15 11.24 1.40
CA ASP A 70 -15.52 11.36 2.72
C ASP A 70 -15.61 10.09 3.57
N ARG A 71 -16.24 9.01 3.06
CA ARG A 71 -16.40 7.71 3.74
C ARG A 71 -15.33 6.70 3.35
N GLU A 72 -14.36 7.10 2.53
CA GLU A 72 -13.16 6.29 2.24
C GLU A 72 -12.33 6.06 3.52
N GLY A 73 -12.06 7.12 4.28
CA GLY A 73 -11.28 7.04 5.52
C GLY A 73 -9.79 6.81 5.31
N SER A 74 -9.15 6.13 6.26
CA SER A 74 -7.68 5.92 6.28
C SER A 74 -7.23 4.51 6.67
N HIS A 75 -8.13 3.68 7.19
CA HIS A 75 -7.85 2.27 7.51
C HIS A 75 -9.15 1.46 7.55
N ALA A 76 -9.09 0.22 7.06
CA ALA A 76 -10.26 -0.58 6.71
C ALA A 76 -11.17 0.18 5.73
N THR A 77 -10.57 0.75 4.68
CA THR A 77 -11.26 1.56 3.69
C THR A 77 -12.15 0.71 2.78
N PRO A 78 -13.25 1.26 2.24
CA PRO A 78 -14.05 0.54 1.25
C PRO A 78 -13.24 0.20 -0.01
N SER A 79 -12.28 1.01 -0.45
CA SER A 79 -11.45 0.67 -1.61
C SER A 79 -10.57 -0.58 -1.38
N GLU A 80 -9.88 -0.70 -0.25
CA GLU A 80 -9.06 -1.88 0.04
C GLU A 80 -9.92 -3.13 0.27
N VAL A 81 -11.04 -2.97 1.00
CA VAL A 81 -11.99 -4.06 1.19
C VAL A 81 -12.56 -4.52 -0.15
N ALA A 82 -12.95 -3.61 -1.04
CA ALA A 82 -13.45 -3.95 -2.37
C ALA A 82 -12.46 -4.79 -3.17
N VAL A 83 -11.17 -4.41 -3.19
CA VAL A 83 -10.11 -5.22 -3.83
C VAL A 83 -10.05 -6.62 -3.23
N THR A 84 -10.11 -6.76 -1.90
CA THR A 84 -10.13 -8.11 -1.29
C THR A 84 -11.37 -8.92 -1.66
N GLN A 85 -12.55 -8.29 -1.77
CA GLN A 85 -13.77 -8.96 -2.19
C GLN A 85 -13.72 -9.41 -3.66
N TYR A 86 -13.06 -8.65 -4.53
CA TYR A 86 -12.82 -9.05 -5.91
C TYR A 86 -11.90 -10.27 -6.02
N ILE A 87 -10.80 -10.28 -5.27
CA ILE A 87 -9.81 -11.36 -5.32
C ILE A 87 -10.29 -12.63 -4.60
N TYR A 88 -11.01 -12.46 -3.49
CA TYR A 88 -11.50 -13.54 -2.62
C TYR A 88 -13.02 -13.41 -2.37
N PRO A 89 -13.86 -13.57 -3.41
CA PRO A 89 -15.31 -13.42 -3.30
C PRO A 89 -15.94 -14.41 -2.30
N GLU A 90 -15.34 -15.59 -2.12
CA GLU A 90 -15.75 -16.58 -1.13
C GLU A 90 -15.49 -16.16 0.33
N ALA A 91 -14.62 -15.16 0.53
CA ALA A 91 -14.21 -14.70 1.85
C ALA A 91 -14.92 -13.40 2.30
N ILE A 92 -15.90 -12.91 1.53
CA ILE A 92 -16.68 -11.71 1.87
C ILE A 92 -17.30 -11.88 3.27
N LYS A 93 -17.08 -10.90 4.13
CA LYS A 93 -17.56 -10.91 5.51
C LYS A 93 -18.87 -10.16 5.63
N VAL A 94 -19.78 -10.71 6.42
CA VAL A 94 -20.99 -10.03 6.88
C VAL A 94 -20.88 -9.88 8.39
N ALA A 95 -20.67 -8.65 8.85
CA ALA A 95 -20.57 -8.32 10.26
C ALA A 95 -21.20 -6.94 10.50
N PRO A 96 -21.81 -6.70 11.68
CA PRO A 96 -22.31 -5.38 12.03
C PRO A 96 -21.13 -4.40 12.16
N LEU A 97 -21.30 -3.20 11.58
CA LEU A 97 -20.40 -2.07 11.79
C LEU A 97 -21.07 -1.06 12.73
N LEU A 98 -20.28 -0.41 13.59
CA LEU A 98 -20.80 0.69 14.40
C LEU A 98 -21.30 1.82 13.47
N PRO A 99 -22.48 2.42 13.72
CA PRO A 99 -23.02 3.49 12.88
C PRO A 99 -22.09 4.72 12.84
N GLU A 100 -21.49 5.07 13.98
CA GLU A 100 -20.48 6.11 14.08
C GLU A 100 -19.09 5.50 13.94
N VAL A 101 -18.25 6.13 13.12
CA VAL A 101 -16.84 5.77 12.94
C VAL A 101 -15.96 6.92 13.42
N ALA A 102 -14.98 6.60 14.27
CA ALA A 102 -14.01 7.58 14.72
C ALA A 102 -13.15 8.07 13.54
N SER A 103 -13.02 9.40 13.40
CA SER A 103 -12.29 10.04 12.31
C SER A 103 -10.93 10.60 12.77
N GLY A 104 -10.13 11.09 11.81
CA GLY A 104 -8.79 11.62 12.04
C GLY A 104 -7.67 10.64 11.64
N HIS A 105 -6.43 11.10 11.79
CA HIS A 105 -5.25 10.41 11.24
C HIS A 105 -4.13 10.20 12.26
N ARG A 106 -4.40 10.41 13.56
CA ARG A 106 -3.38 10.25 14.61
C ARG A 106 -3.20 8.77 14.93
N ILE A 107 -1.95 8.31 14.89
CA ILE A 107 -1.54 6.92 15.19
C ILE A 107 -0.33 6.96 16.12
N TYR A 108 -0.43 6.29 17.26
CA TYR A 108 0.65 6.20 18.27
C TYR A 108 0.85 4.74 18.74
N SER A 109 0.73 4.46 20.03
CA SER A 109 0.81 3.09 20.55
C SER A 109 -0.43 2.27 20.19
N ALA A 110 -0.31 0.94 20.23
CA ALA A 110 -1.45 0.05 20.00
C ALA A 110 -2.60 0.27 21.00
N ALA A 111 -2.30 0.58 22.26
CA ALA A 111 -3.31 0.87 23.29
C ALA A 111 -4.07 2.17 22.99
N ASP A 112 -3.35 3.24 22.63
CA ASP A 112 -3.96 4.51 22.21
C ASP A 112 -4.76 4.33 20.91
N PHE A 113 -4.26 3.56 19.96
CA PHE A 113 -4.97 3.26 18.71
C PHE A 113 -6.33 2.61 18.98
N ARG A 114 -6.39 1.57 19.81
CA ARG A 114 -7.65 0.92 20.19
C ARG A 114 -8.58 1.86 20.95
N GLN A 115 -8.05 2.78 21.75
CA GLN A 115 -8.86 3.78 22.45
C GLN A 115 -9.48 4.79 21.47
N ARG A 116 -8.73 5.22 20.44
CA ARG A 116 -9.20 6.16 19.42
C ARG A 116 -10.15 5.53 18.42
N TYR A 117 -9.88 4.28 18.02
CA TYR A 117 -10.58 3.56 16.96
C TYR A 117 -11.04 2.18 17.51
N PRO A 118 -12.15 2.13 18.29
CA PRO A 118 -12.51 0.94 19.06
C PRO A 118 -12.81 -0.33 18.25
N ASP A 119 -13.37 -0.17 17.05
CA ASP A 119 -13.61 -1.26 16.08
C ASP A 119 -12.50 -1.37 15.02
N GLY A 120 -11.42 -0.60 15.19
CA GLY A 120 -10.26 -0.56 14.30
C GLY A 120 -10.39 0.35 13.09
N ARG A 121 -11.59 0.79 12.70
CA ARG A 121 -11.78 1.65 11.51
C ARG A 121 -11.31 3.08 11.78
N MET A 122 -10.75 3.71 10.75
CA MET A 122 -10.36 5.13 10.80
C MET A 122 -11.12 5.92 9.74
N GLY A 123 -12.26 6.49 10.11
CA GLY A 123 -13.11 7.32 9.25
C GLY A 123 -13.75 6.59 8.05
N SER A 124 -13.69 5.27 8.00
CA SER A 124 -14.09 4.48 6.83
C SER A 124 -15.46 3.80 6.99
N ASP A 125 -16.18 3.67 5.87
CA ASP A 125 -17.31 2.75 5.75
C ASP A 125 -17.03 1.62 4.74
N PRO A 126 -16.44 0.49 5.18
CA PRO A 126 -16.18 -0.64 4.30
C PRO A 126 -17.43 -1.38 3.82
N ALA A 127 -18.64 -1.08 4.33
CA ALA A 127 -19.88 -1.66 3.82
C ALA A 127 -20.24 -1.19 2.40
N LEU A 128 -19.61 -0.11 1.92
CA LEU A 128 -19.76 0.40 0.54
C LEU A 128 -18.95 -0.41 -0.49
N ALA A 129 -18.06 -1.29 -0.03
CA ALA A 129 -17.25 -2.12 -0.89
C ALA A 129 -18.10 -3.14 -1.66
N THR A 130 -17.80 -3.32 -2.95
CA THR A 130 -18.32 -4.42 -3.76
C THR A 130 -17.19 -5.06 -4.55
N PRO A 131 -17.30 -6.34 -4.96
CA PRO A 131 -16.32 -6.97 -5.85
C PRO A 131 -16.13 -6.23 -7.18
N GLU A 132 -17.19 -5.60 -7.70
CA GLU A 132 -17.14 -4.84 -8.94
C GLU A 132 -16.27 -3.60 -8.80
N HIS A 133 -16.42 -2.85 -7.70
CA HIS A 133 -15.51 -1.75 -7.36
C HIS A 133 -14.07 -2.26 -7.22
N GLY A 134 -13.90 -3.42 -6.59
CA GLY A 134 -12.60 -4.05 -6.40
C GLY A 134 -11.87 -4.33 -7.70
N LYS A 135 -12.58 -4.84 -8.72
CA LYS A 135 -12.02 -5.03 -10.06
C LYS A 135 -11.53 -3.71 -10.66
N GLN A 136 -12.31 -2.63 -10.53
CA GLN A 136 -11.93 -1.32 -11.05
C GLN A 136 -10.64 -0.81 -10.38
N PHE A 137 -10.53 -0.90 -9.05
CA PHE A 137 -9.31 -0.53 -8.33
C PHE A 137 -8.12 -1.40 -8.72
N TYR A 138 -8.31 -2.71 -8.85
CA TYR A 138 -7.27 -3.63 -9.29
C TYR A 138 -6.73 -3.23 -10.67
N ASP A 139 -7.62 -3.03 -11.65
CA ASP A 139 -7.22 -2.69 -13.02
C ASP A 139 -6.46 -1.34 -13.07
N LEU A 140 -6.91 -0.34 -12.31
CA LEU A 140 -6.25 0.96 -12.21
C LEU A 140 -4.86 0.86 -11.55
N ALA A 141 -4.76 0.16 -10.42
CA ALA A 141 -3.51 -0.04 -9.70
C ALA A 141 -2.50 -0.81 -10.55
N VAL A 142 -2.92 -1.89 -11.22
CA VAL A 142 -2.06 -2.66 -12.13
C VAL A 142 -1.55 -1.77 -13.26
N LYS A 143 -2.42 -0.99 -13.90
CA LYS A 143 -2.03 -0.09 -14.99
C LYS A 143 -1.00 0.96 -14.52
N GLU A 144 -1.29 1.68 -13.45
CA GLU A 144 -0.46 2.78 -12.98
C GLU A 144 0.89 2.28 -12.43
N LEU A 145 0.89 1.19 -11.65
CA LEU A 145 2.13 0.61 -11.12
C LEU A 145 2.96 -0.11 -12.19
N SER A 146 2.35 -0.66 -13.24
CA SER A 146 3.11 -1.21 -14.37
C SER A 146 3.87 -0.12 -15.10
N ASN A 147 3.23 1.03 -15.36
CA ASN A 147 3.90 2.18 -15.96
C ASN A 147 5.02 2.70 -15.05
N GLY A 148 4.75 2.88 -13.75
CA GLY A 148 5.76 3.33 -12.78
C GLY A 148 6.94 2.36 -12.66
N TYR A 149 6.71 1.04 -12.75
CA TYR A 149 7.77 0.04 -12.80
C TYR A 149 8.61 0.15 -14.06
N LEU A 150 7.98 0.30 -15.24
CA LEU A 150 8.71 0.46 -16.50
C LEU A 150 9.53 1.77 -16.53
N GLU A 151 8.98 2.86 -15.99
CA GLU A 151 9.72 4.11 -15.81
C GLU A 151 10.93 3.92 -14.88
N PHE A 152 10.74 3.24 -13.75
CA PHE A 152 11.83 2.92 -12.82
C PHE A 152 12.93 2.05 -13.45
N LEU A 153 12.55 1.04 -14.25
CA LEU A 153 13.51 0.20 -14.97
C LEU A 153 14.33 0.99 -15.99
N ASN A 154 13.68 1.88 -16.74
CA ASN A 154 14.28 2.62 -17.85
C ASN A 154 14.95 3.93 -17.42
N ALA A 155 14.79 4.35 -16.16
CA ALA A 155 15.50 5.50 -15.60
C ALA A 155 17.02 5.26 -15.64
N ILE A 156 17.71 6.15 -16.36
CA ILE A 156 19.17 6.22 -16.54
C ILE A 156 19.83 6.64 -15.23
#